data_AF-A0A258GLK9-F1
#
_entry.id   AF-A0A258GLK9-F1
#
_cell.length_a   1.000
_cell.length_b   1.000
_cell.length_c   1.000
_cell.angle_alpha   90.00
_cell.angle_beta   90.00
_cell.angle_gamma   90.00
#
_symmetry.space_group_name_H-M   'P 1'
#
loop_
_entity.id
_entity.type
_entity.pdbx_description
1 polymer ?
#
loop_
_entity_poly.entity_id
_entity_poly.type
_entity_poly.pdbx_seq_one_letter_code
_entity_poly.pdbx_strand_id
1 'polypeptide(L)'
;AHDVALVRALASARETVDIASQTGWPLKATLFVQHQVGELLGLDRMRAAARDLQPRDQWDQLALQRVADDLPRRQTELSISAIRFAQQAGVSPYGIDRTSAGRLASDWIAPRRATADRLTQPMGAFDRQGGWSLAKLVLLGDAVREFVYAVRAEPGA
;
A
#
# COMPACT_ATOMS: atom_id res chain seq x y z
N ALA A 1 19.05 -12.55 -10.28
CA ALA A 1 18.60 -11.85 -9.06
C ALA A 1 18.68 -10.32 -9.20
N HIS A 2 19.79 -9.78 -9.70
CA HIS A 2 19.98 -8.34 -9.90
C HIS A 2 18.95 -7.73 -10.88
N ASP A 3 18.75 -8.34 -12.05
CA ASP A 3 17.83 -7.82 -13.08
C ASP A 3 16.37 -7.77 -12.58
N VAL A 4 15.96 -8.79 -11.83
CA VAL A 4 14.62 -8.84 -11.21
C VAL A 4 14.45 -7.75 -10.16
N ALA A 5 15.48 -7.44 -9.38
CA ALA A 5 15.44 -6.34 -8.41
C ALA A 5 15.36 -4.98 -9.11
N LEU A 6 16.10 -4.79 -10.20
CA LEU A 6 16.07 -3.57 -11.01
C LEU A 6 14.69 -3.35 -11.65
N VAL A 7 14.11 -4.37 -12.27
CA VAL A 7 12.76 -4.29 -12.88
C VAL A 7 11.71 -3.89 -11.83
N ARG A 8 11.79 -4.44 -10.61
CA ARG A 8 10.87 -4.07 -9.52
C ARG A 8 11.06 -2.64 -9.04
N ALA A 9 12.31 -2.18 -8.93
CA ALA A 9 12.61 -0.80 -8.57
C ALA A 9 12.05 0.18 -9.63
N LEU A 10 12.19 -0.15 -10.91
CA LEU A 10 11.61 0.64 -12.01
C LEU A 10 10.07 0.60 -12.01
N ALA A 11 9.46 -0.54 -11.71
CA ALA A 11 8.00 -0.65 -11.56
C ALA A 11 7.48 0.24 -10.42
N SER A 12 8.12 0.19 -9.25
CA SER A 12 7.77 1.06 -8.12
C SER A 12 7.98 2.55 -8.44
N ALA A 13 9.08 2.89 -9.13
CA ALA A 13 9.32 4.27 -9.57
C ALA A 13 8.25 4.75 -10.57
N ARG A 14 7.84 3.88 -11.50
CA ARG A 14 6.73 4.14 -12.43
C ARG A 14 5.44 4.42 -11.68
N GLU A 15 5.09 3.61 -10.69
CA GLU A 15 3.89 3.84 -9.85
C GLU A 15 3.92 5.22 -9.20
N THR A 16 5.07 5.64 -8.65
CA THR A 16 5.23 6.99 -8.08
C THR A 16 5.02 8.09 -9.12
N VAL A 17 5.54 7.93 -10.33
CA VAL A 17 5.35 8.87 -11.45
C VAL A 17 3.87 8.93 -11.84
N ASP A 18 3.19 7.78 -11.92
CA ASP A 18 1.78 7.69 -12.27
C ASP A 18 0.90 8.40 -11.21
N ILE A 19 1.21 8.25 -9.91
CA ILE A 19 0.54 8.98 -8.83
C ILE A 19 0.79 10.49 -8.93
N ALA A 20 2.04 10.90 -9.16
CA ALA A 20 2.42 12.31 -9.27
C ALA A 20 1.73 12.99 -10.46
N SER A 21 1.68 12.31 -11.60
CA SER A 21 0.97 12.78 -12.79
C SER A 21 -0.53 12.94 -12.56
N GLN A 22 -1.17 12.03 -11.83
CA GLN A 22 -2.62 12.07 -11.57
C GLN A 22 -3.02 13.13 -10.53
N THR A 23 -2.11 13.48 -9.63
CA THR A 23 -2.40 14.39 -8.50
C THR A 23 -1.83 15.80 -8.70
N GLY A 24 -0.88 15.96 -9.64
CA GLY A 24 -0.12 17.20 -9.83
C GLY A 24 0.90 17.48 -8.73
N TRP A 25 1.14 16.53 -7.80
CA TRP A 25 2.11 16.70 -6.73
C TRP A 25 3.54 16.48 -7.22
N PRO A 26 4.55 17.17 -6.65
CA PRO A 26 5.95 16.93 -6.95
C PRO A 26 6.34 15.48 -6.62
N LEU A 27 7.12 14.86 -7.52
CA LEU A 27 7.50 13.44 -7.43
C LEU A 27 8.08 13.05 -6.06
N LYS A 28 8.93 13.90 -5.48
CA LYS A 28 9.54 13.65 -4.16
C LYS A 28 8.49 13.59 -3.03
N ALA A 29 7.52 14.50 -3.04
CA ALA A 29 6.44 14.51 -2.05
C ALA A 29 5.56 13.25 -2.21
N THR A 30 5.21 12.93 -3.45
CA THR A 30 4.45 11.73 -3.79
C THR A 30 5.14 10.44 -3.32
N LEU A 31 6.46 10.32 -3.53
CA LEU A 31 7.23 9.18 -3.06
C LEU A 31 7.12 9.00 -1.55
N PHE A 32 7.27 10.08 -0.77
CA PHE A 32 7.17 9.99 0.68
C PHE A 32 5.76 9.60 1.12
N VAL A 33 4.72 10.18 0.54
CA VAL A 33 3.33 9.81 0.88
C VAL A 33 3.05 8.36 0.52
N GLN A 34 3.41 7.91 -0.69
CA GLN A 34 3.22 6.52 -1.13
C GLN A 34 3.89 5.54 -0.15
N HIS A 35 5.13 5.81 0.23
CA HIS A 35 5.86 4.96 1.17
C HIS A 35 5.19 4.95 2.55
N GLN A 36 4.79 6.10 3.10
CA GLN A 36 4.15 6.17 4.41
C GLN A 36 2.78 5.46 4.43
N VAL A 37 1.99 5.59 3.37
CA VAL A 37 0.73 4.85 3.20
C VAL A 37 0.98 3.34 3.16
N GLY A 38 2.00 2.90 2.40
CA GLY A 38 2.36 1.48 2.31
C GLY A 38 2.80 0.89 3.65
N GLU A 39 3.65 1.61 4.38
CA GLU A 39 4.16 1.23 5.70
C GLU A 39 3.04 1.14 6.74
N LEU A 40 2.18 2.16 6.83
CA LEU A 40 1.09 2.21 7.81
C LEU A 40 0.08 1.07 7.60
N LEU A 41 -0.16 0.67 6.36
CA LEU A 41 -1.10 -0.40 6.01
C LEU A 41 -0.43 -1.78 5.91
N GLY A 42 0.89 -1.87 6.12
CA GLY A 42 1.64 -3.13 6.08
C GLY A 42 1.78 -3.74 4.68
N LEU A 43 1.57 -2.97 3.61
CA LEU A 43 1.64 -3.46 2.23
C LEU A 43 3.05 -3.93 1.86
N ASP A 44 4.09 -3.28 2.40
CA ASP A 44 5.48 -3.67 2.16
C ASP A 44 5.82 -5.02 2.80
N ARG A 45 5.21 -5.34 3.94
CA ARG A 45 5.31 -6.68 4.56
C ARG A 45 4.59 -7.73 3.73
N MET A 46 3.40 -7.42 3.21
CA MET A 46 2.68 -8.32 2.30
C MET A 46 3.49 -8.59 1.02
N ARG A 47 4.15 -7.57 0.45
CA ARG A 47 5.04 -7.75 -0.71
C ARG A 47 6.29 -8.56 -0.39
N ALA A 48 6.88 -8.41 0.80
CA ALA A 48 7.98 -9.27 1.24
C ALA A 48 7.51 -10.73 1.33
N ALA A 49 6.40 -10.98 2.03
CA ALA A 49 5.81 -12.31 2.13
C ALA A 49 5.48 -12.92 0.75
N ALA A 50 4.89 -12.14 -0.15
CA ALA A 50 4.55 -12.62 -1.49
C ALA A 50 5.78 -13.04 -2.32
N ARG A 51 6.96 -12.46 -2.05
CA ARG A 51 8.22 -12.80 -2.71
C ARG A 51 8.88 -14.03 -2.10
N ASP A 52 8.75 -14.21 -0.79
CA ASP A 52 9.46 -15.24 -0.04
C ASP A 52 8.71 -16.57 0.00
N LEU A 53 7.39 -16.54 -0.18
CA LEU A 53 6.56 -17.74 -0.23
C LEU A 53 6.88 -18.61 -1.44
N GLN A 54 7.05 -19.91 -1.19
CA GLN A 54 7.22 -20.93 -2.23
C GLN A 54 5.89 -21.66 -2.44
N PRO A 55 5.22 -21.50 -3.60
CA PRO A 55 3.98 -22.20 -3.91
C PRO A 55 4.24 -23.71 -4.08
N ARG A 56 3.28 -24.55 -3.66
CA ARG A 56 3.41 -26.02 -3.70
C ARG A 56 2.96 -26.62 -5.02
N ASP A 57 2.03 -25.95 -5.69
CA ASP A 57 1.49 -26.34 -6.99
C ASP A 57 1.18 -25.10 -7.86
N GLN A 58 0.69 -25.37 -9.07
CA GLN A 58 0.34 -24.33 -10.06
C GLN A 58 -0.80 -23.40 -9.61
N TRP A 59 -1.71 -23.87 -8.75
CA TRP A 59 -2.85 -23.10 -8.26
C TRP A 59 -2.42 -22.17 -7.13
N ASP A 60 -1.56 -22.65 -6.24
CA ASP A 60 -0.87 -21.84 -5.24
C ASP A 60 -0.07 -20.72 -5.92
N GLN A 61 0.63 -21.04 -7.01
CA GLN A 61 1.39 -20.04 -7.78
C GLN A 61 0.47 -18.97 -8.37
N LEU A 62 -0.65 -19.36 -8.96
CA LEU A 62 -1.63 -18.41 -9.51
C LEU A 62 -2.26 -17.54 -8.42
N ALA A 63 -2.59 -18.11 -7.27
CA ALA A 63 -3.14 -17.37 -6.13
C ALA A 63 -2.13 -16.35 -5.59
N LEU A 64 -0.87 -16.75 -5.43
CA LEU A 64 0.22 -15.88 -5.01
C LEU A 64 0.45 -14.73 -5.99
N GLN A 65 0.50 -15.03 -7.30
CA GLN A 65 0.64 -14.03 -8.36
C GLN A 65 -0.51 -13.03 -8.34
N ARG A 66 -1.75 -13.50 -8.23
CA ARG A 66 -2.92 -12.63 -8.18
C ARG A 66 -2.87 -11.64 -7.02
N VAL A 67 -2.44 -12.08 -5.83
CA VAL A 67 -2.29 -11.16 -4.69
C VAL A 67 -1.13 -10.21 -4.91
N ALA A 68 0.02 -10.71 -5.37
CA ALA A 68 1.21 -9.90 -5.64
C ALA A 68 0.95 -8.79 -6.67
N ASP A 69 0.22 -9.10 -7.75
CA ASP A 69 -0.10 -8.17 -8.84
C ASP A 69 -1.19 -7.15 -8.45
N ASP A 70 -2.01 -7.45 -7.43
CA ASP A 70 -3.04 -6.53 -6.95
C ASP A 70 -2.45 -5.43 -6.05
N LEU A 71 -1.47 -5.77 -5.21
CA LEU A 71 -0.92 -4.87 -4.19
C LEU A 71 -0.43 -3.50 -4.72
N PRO A 72 0.34 -3.41 -5.82
CA PRO A 72 0.85 -2.12 -6.28
C PRO A 72 -0.24 -1.19 -6.80
N ARG A 73 -1.24 -1.75 -7.48
CA ARG A 73 -2.42 -1.00 -7.91
C ARG A 73 -3.22 -0.49 -6.72
N ARG A 74 -3.38 -1.28 -5.65
CA ARG A 74 -4.06 -0.85 -4.42
C ARG A 74 -3.29 0.26 -3.70
N GLN A 75 -1.97 0.14 -3.56
CA GLN A 75 -1.17 1.19 -2.94
C GLN A 75 -1.24 2.49 -3.74
N THR A 76 -1.17 2.42 -5.08
CA THR A 76 -1.29 3.59 -5.95
C THR A 76 -2.59 4.34 -5.68
N GLU A 77 -3.70 3.62 -5.65
CA GLU A 77 -5.02 4.19 -5.40
C GLU A 77 -5.15 4.83 -4.01
N LEU A 78 -4.67 4.14 -2.96
CA LEU A 78 -4.69 4.65 -1.60
C LEU A 78 -3.78 5.88 -1.44
N SER A 79 -2.65 5.91 -2.15
CA SER A 79 -1.74 7.06 -2.16
C SER A 79 -2.37 8.27 -2.83
N ILE A 80 -3.09 8.07 -3.95
CA ILE A 80 -3.87 9.12 -4.60
C ILE A 80 -4.94 9.66 -3.65
N SER A 81 -5.67 8.78 -2.96
CA SER A 81 -6.67 9.19 -1.96
C SER A 81 -6.06 10.02 -0.84
N ALA A 82 -4.93 9.60 -0.27
CA ALA A 82 -4.22 10.33 0.77
C ALA A 82 -3.75 11.72 0.31
N ILE A 83 -3.25 11.82 -0.92
CA ILE A 83 -2.84 13.09 -1.53
C ILE A 83 -4.05 14.01 -1.74
N ARG A 84 -5.17 13.50 -2.26
CA ARG A 84 -6.40 14.29 -2.47
C ARG A 84 -6.97 14.81 -1.16
N PHE A 85 -6.96 13.99 -0.11
CA PHE A 85 -7.33 14.42 1.23
C PHE A 85 -6.47 15.60 1.69
N ALA A 86 -5.15 15.53 1.49
CA ALA A 86 -4.25 16.62 1.84
C ALA A 86 -4.49 17.89 0.99
N GLN A 87 -4.80 17.75 -0.30
CA GLN A 87 -5.17 18.86 -1.17
C GLN A 87 -6.44 19.57 -0.69
N GLN A 88 -7.47 18.80 -0.30
CA GLN A 88 -8.72 19.34 0.25
C GLN A 88 -8.49 20.06 1.58
N ALA A 89 -7.54 19.59 2.39
CA ALA A 89 -7.12 20.24 3.61
C ALA A 89 -6.18 21.44 3.39
N GLY A 90 -5.86 21.80 2.14
CA GLY A 90 -5.00 22.95 1.79
C GLY A 90 -3.51 22.74 2.10
N VAL A 91 -3.06 21.49 2.24
CA VAL A 91 -1.65 21.18 2.51
C VAL A 91 -0.81 21.53 1.28
N SER A 92 0.22 22.35 1.48
CA SER A 92 1.20 22.65 0.43
C SER A 92 2.03 21.40 0.13
N PRO A 93 2.17 21.00 -1.15
CA PRO A 93 2.98 19.85 -1.52
C PRO A 93 4.49 20.16 -1.48
N TYR A 94 4.88 21.43 -1.38
CA TYR A 94 6.27 21.86 -1.36
C TYR A 94 6.86 21.73 0.04
N GLY A 95 8.05 21.13 0.13
CA GLY A 95 8.73 20.92 1.41
C GLY A 95 8.27 19.66 2.16
N ILE A 96 7.39 18.84 1.58
CA ILE A 96 7.05 17.53 2.16
C ILE A 96 8.29 16.65 2.21
N ASP A 97 8.60 16.22 3.43
CA ASP A 97 9.64 15.29 3.80
C ASP A 97 9.03 14.01 4.39
N ARG A 98 9.89 13.08 4.81
CA ARG A 98 9.44 11.80 5.40
C ARG A 98 8.54 12.00 6.62
N THR A 99 8.86 12.95 7.48
CA THR A 99 8.16 13.19 8.75
C THR A 99 6.78 13.79 8.51
N SER A 100 6.70 14.83 7.69
CA SER A 100 5.43 15.47 7.32
C SER A 100 4.53 14.55 6.50
N ALA A 101 5.09 13.73 5.61
CA ALA A 101 4.33 12.69 4.91
C ALA A 101 3.75 11.63 5.87
N GLY A 102 4.51 11.26 6.92
CA GLY A 102 4.02 10.32 7.94
C GLY A 102 2.84 10.89 8.73
N ARG A 103 2.90 12.18 9.09
CA ARG A 103 1.76 12.88 9.72
C ARG A 103 0.55 12.94 8.78
N LEU A 104 0.75 13.36 7.53
CA LEU A 104 -0.31 13.39 6.52
C LEU A 104 -1.00 12.03 6.36
N ALA A 105 -0.22 10.96 6.23
CA ALA A 105 -0.77 9.61 6.11
C ALA A 105 -1.49 9.15 7.38
N SER A 106 -1.03 9.57 8.56
CA SER A 106 -1.70 9.30 9.84
C SER A 106 -3.01 10.06 9.99
N ASP A 107 -3.05 11.33 9.58
CA ASP A 107 -4.25 12.16 9.57
C ASP A 107 -5.29 11.62 8.58
N TRP A 108 -4.83 11.14 7.42
CA TRP A 108 -5.66 10.42 6.46
C TRP A 108 -6.17 9.08 7.03
N ILE A 109 -5.37 8.31 7.76
CA ILE A 109 -5.86 7.05 8.37
C ILE A 109 -6.80 7.30 9.56
N ALA A 110 -6.67 8.41 10.30
CA ALA A 110 -7.43 8.67 11.52
C ALA A 110 -8.95 8.44 11.41
N PRO A 111 -9.68 9.01 10.42
CA PRO A 111 -11.11 8.75 10.26
C PRO A 111 -11.43 7.30 9.83
N ARG A 112 -10.44 6.56 9.34
CA ARG A 112 -10.55 5.21 8.77
C ARG A 112 -9.96 4.13 9.69
N ARG A 113 -9.58 4.51 10.91
CA ARG A 113 -8.78 3.67 11.82
C ARG A 113 -9.39 2.29 12.05
N ALA A 114 -10.70 2.21 12.32
CA ALA A 114 -11.36 0.94 12.57
C ALA A 114 -11.23 -0.06 11.39
N THR A 115 -11.32 0.42 10.15
CA THR A 115 -11.15 -0.42 8.96
C THR A 115 -9.67 -0.72 8.69
N ALA A 116 -8.78 0.25 8.92
CA ALA A 116 -7.33 0.05 8.81
C ALA A 116 -6.81 -0.97 9.84
N ASP A 117 -7.36 -0.98 11.05
CA ASP A 117 -6.98 -1.91 12.12
C ASP A 117 -7.37 -3.34 11.77
N ARG A 118 -8.51 -3.57 11.10
CA ARG A 118 -8.90 -4.90 10.58
C ARG A 118 -7.88 -5.47 9.60
N LEU A 119 -7.22 -4.60 8.82
CA LEU A 119 -6.14 -4.99 7.92
C LEU A 119 -4.82 -5.23 8.68
N THR A 120 -4.44 -4.34 9.60
CA THR A 120 -3.08 -4.30 10.16
C THR A 120 -2.89 -5.16 11.41
N GLN A 121 -3.90 -5.32 12.26
CA GLN A 121 -3.78 -6.09 13.51
C GLN A 121 -3.47 -7.58 13.28
N PRO A 122 -4.10 -8.28 12.31
CA PRO A 122 -3.78 -9.69 12.06
C PRO A 122 -2.31 -9.90 11.68
N MET A 123 -1.70 -8.95 10.97
CA MET A 123 -0.29 -9.03 10.56
C MET A 123 0.65 -9.16 11.76
N GLY A 124 0.40 -8.42 12.85
CA GLY A 124 1.20 -8.51 14.07
C GLY A 124 1.03 -9.82 14.85
N ALA A 125 -0.07 -10.56 14.62
CA ALA A 125 -0.24 -11.90 15.17
C ALA A 125 0.50 -12.97 14.35
N PHE A 126 0.65 -12.77 13.04
CA PHE A 126 1.24 -13.76 12.15
C PHE A 126 2.71 -14.03 12.44
N ASP A 127 3.47 -13.00 12.78
CA ASP A 127 4.89 -13.12 13.14
C ASP A 127 5.09 -14.02 14.37
N ARG A 128 4.09 -14.12 15.26
CA ARG A 128 4.12 -14.98 16.45
C ARG A 128 3.63 -16.42 16.20
N GLN A 129 2.92 -16.66 15.09
CA GLN A 129 2.19 -17.91 14.82
C GLN A 129 2.74 -18.67 13.59
N GLY A 130 4.07 -18.70 13.43
CA GLY A 130 4.72 -19.45 12.35
C GLY A 130 4.85 -18.71 11.02
N GLY A 131 4.87 -17.37 11.05
CA GLY A 131 5.21 -16.54 9.89
C GLY A 131 4.12 -16.48 8.83
N TRP A 132 4.50 -16.01 7.64
CA TRP A 132 3.58 -15.82 6.52
C TRP A 132 3.24 -17.14 5.82
N SER A 133 2.01 -17.24 5.33
CA SER A 133 1.55 -18.35 4.48
C SER A 133 0.68 -17.80 3.35
N LEU A 134 0.47 -18.59 2.28
CA LEU A 134 -0.39 -18.19 1.18
C LEU A 134 -1.81 -17.86 1.66
N ALA A 135 -2.39 -18.68 2.54
CA ALA A 135 -3.72 -18.42 3.11
C ALA A 135 -3.78 -17.09 3.87
N LYS A 136 -2.78 -16.79 4.70
CA LYS A 136 -2.67 -15.50 5.42
C LYS A 136 -2.58 -14.32 4.45
N LEU A 137 -1.81 -14.48 3.37
CA LEU A 137 -1.64 -13.45 2.35
C LEU A 137 -2.93 -13.21 1.55
N VAL A 138 -3.67 -14.27 1.19
CA VAL A 138 -4.98 -14.16 0.51
C VAL A 138 -5.97 -13.44 1.41
N LEU A 139 -6.10 -13.84 2.69
CA LEU A 139 -7.00 -13.18 3.65
C LEU A 139 -6.70 -11.68 3.79
N LEU A 140 -5.43 -11.30 3.85
CA LEU A 140 -5.05 -9.89 3.90
C LEU A 140 -5.30 -9.18 2.56
N GLY A 141 -5.13 -9.86 1.43
CA GLY A 141 -5.50 -9.31 0.11
C GLY A 141 -6.99 -8.98 0.01
N ASP A 142 -7.87 -9.80 0.61
CA ASP A 142 -9.29 -9.50 0.77
C ASP A 142 -9.52 -8.28 1.68
N ALA A 143 -8.85 -8.21 2.83
CA ALA A 143 -8.95 -7.06 3.73
C ALA A 143 -8.47 -5.75 3.09
N VAL A 144 -7.41 -5.78 2.26
CA VAL A 144 -6.96 -4.61 1.48
C VAL A 144 -8.03 -4.18 0.49
N ARG A 145 -8.68 -5.14 -0.20
CA ARG A 145 -9.79 -4.83 -1.12
C ARG A 145 -10.95 -4.16 -0.39
N GLU A 146 -11.36 -4.69 0.76
CA GLU A 146 -12.40 -4.10 1.59
C GLU A 146 -12.05 -2.68 2.05
N PHE A 147 -10.80 -2.46 2.47
CA PHE A 147 -10.32 -1.14 2.86
C PHE A 147 -10.37 -0.15 1.68
N VAL A 148 -9.93 -0.56 0.49
CA VAL A 148 -10.03 0.26 -0.72
C VAL A 148 -11.49 0.58 -1.07
N TYR A 149 -12.40 -0.39 -0.96
CA TYR A 149 -13.82 -0.12 -1.17
C TYR A 149 -14.39 0.88 -0.17
N ALA A 150 -14.01 0.78 1.11
CA ALA A 150 -14.43 1.73 2.13
C ALA A 150 -13.94 3.16 1.80
N VAL A 151 -12.67 3.31 1.41
CA VAL A 151 -12.09 4.61 1.00
C VAL A 151 -12.83 5.21 -0.20
N ARG A 152 -13.21 4.41 -1.20
CA ARG A 152 -13.98 4.89 -2.37
C ARG A 152 -15.40 5.33 -2.03
N ALA A 153 -16.01 4.70 -1.03
CA ALA A 153 -17.40 4.96 -0.66
C ALA A 153 -17.57 6.27 0.13
N GLU A 154 -16.47 6.90 0.55
CA GLU A 154 -16.51 8.13 1.30
C GLU A 154 -16.91 9.32 0.41
N PRO A 155 -17.80 10.20 0.89
CA PRO A 155 -18.17 11.40 0.14
C PRO A 155 -16.97 12.34 0.02
N GLY A 156 -16.54 12.59 -1.21
CA GLY A 156 -15.41 13.49 -1.53
C GLY A 156 -14.10 12.81 -1.94
N ALA A 157 -14.07 11.49 -2.18
CA ALA A 157 -12.89 10.77 -2.69
C ALA A 157 -12.55 11.06 -4.18
#